data_AF-A0A2D0I8I4-F1
#
_entry.id   AF-A0A2D0I8I4-F1
#
_cell.length_a   1.000
_cell.length_b   1.000
_cell.length_c   1.000
_cell.angle_alpha   90.00
_cell.angle_beta   90.00
_cell.angle_gamma   90.00
#
_symmetry.space_group_name_H-M   'P 1'
#
loop_
_entity.id
_entity.type
_entity.pdbx_description
1 polymer ?
#
loop_
_entity_poly.entity_id
_entity_poly.type
_entity_poly.pdbx_seq_one_letter_code
_entity_poly.pdbx_strand_id
1 'polypeptide(L)'
;MEILTKYPVLIMIDGVGFNLVLHELNSTQQKEMDELASAIEAVNENAQRVASIINDIETNQALIECVGFIEKAKLLWENKDLKKELIDLQKKIKEANPEKMLSSSLMRRLELTLDGEDKAAFMSEIRSKNIDPKKIISAIGEQIAELQKKK
;
A
#
# COMPACT_ATOMS: atom_id res chain seq x y z
N MET A 1 -19.22 2.60 26.15
CA MET A 1 -18.90 1.18 25.91
C MET A 1 -19.17 0.92 24.45
N GLU A 2 -18.15 0.93 23.60
CA GLU A 2 -18.30 0.47 22.21
C GLU A 2 -18.30 -1.06 22.23
N ILE A 3 -19.38 -1.66 21.71
CA ILE A 3 -19.45 -3.10 21.48
C ILE A 3 -18.55 -3.36 20.27
N LEU A 4 -17.28 -3.70 20.49
CA LEU A 4 -16.39 -4.14 19.42
C LEU A 4 -16.80 -5.56 19.05
N THR A 5 -17.27 -5.75 17.82
CA THR A 5 -17.56 -7.08 17.28
C THR A 5 -16.28 -7.91 17.32
N LYS A 6 -16.32 -9.06 17.98
CA LYS A 6 -15.21 -10.00 18.07
C LYS A 6 -15.53 -11.27 17.31
N TYR A 7 -14.66 -11.67 16.41
CA TYR A 7 -14.78 -12.90 15.63
C TYR A 7 -13.65 -13.85 16.03
N PRO A 8 -13.96 -15.05 16.56
CA PRO A 8 -12.95 -16.09 16.70
C PRO A 8 -12.56 -16.58 15.30
N VAL A 9 -11.26 -16.66 15.04
CA VAL A 9 -10.69 -17.06 13.75
C VAL A 9 -9.63 -18.12 14.01
N LEU A 10 -9.65 -19.21 13.24
CA LEU A 10 -8.61 -20.24 13.29
C LEU A 10 -7.82 -20.18 11.98
N ILE A 11 -6.55 -19.82 12.06
CA ILE A 11 -5.68 -19.75 10.87
C ILE A 11 -4.72 -20.91 10.91
N MET A 12 -4.65 -21.65 9.80
CA MET A 12 -3.71 -22.76 9.63
C MET A 12 -2.51 -22.29 8.81
N ILE A 13 -1.30 -22.41 9.36
CA ILE A 13 -0.04 -22.22 8.63
C ILE A 13 0.75 -23.52 8.73
N ASP A 14 0.97 -24.18 7.59
CA ASP A 14 1.71 -25.44 7.48
C ASP A 14 1.26 -26.53 8.49
N GLY A 15 -0.06 -26.64 8.70
CA GLY A 15 -0.65 -27.61 9.61
C GLY A 15 -0.67 -27.19 11.09
N VAL A 16 -0.08 -26.04 11.44
CA VAL A 16 -0.20 -25.44 12.78
C VAL A 16 -1.40 -24.50 12.81
N GLY A 17 -2.33 -24.74 13.73
CA GLY A 17 -3.51 -23.90 13.94
C GLY A 17 -3.25 -22.82 15.00
N PHE A 18 -3.58 -21.57 14.67
CA PHE A 18 -3.48 -20.42 15.55
C PHE A 18 -4.88 -19.89 15.85
N ASN A 19 -5.26 -19.88 17.13
CA ASN A 19 -6.55 -19.39 17.60
C ASN A 19 -6.44 -17.89 17.89
N LEU A 20 -7.12 -17.10 17.07
CA LEU A 20 -7.07 -15.65 17.13
C LEU A 20 -8.46 -15.07 17.34
N VAL A 21 -8.51 -13.86 17.85
CA VAL A 21 -9.73 -13.07 17.95
C VAL A 21 -9.54 -11.83 17.11
N LEU A 22 -10.31 -11.72 16.04
CA LEU A 22 -10.35 -10.50 15.26
C LEU A 22 -11.31 -9.51 15.92
N HIS A 23 -10.89 -8.25 16.00
CA HIS A 23 -11.73 -7.14 16.42
C HIS A 23 -11.66 -5.99 15.42
N GLU A 24 -12.69 -5.13 15.47
CA GLU A 24 -12.70 -3.88 14.72
C GLU A 24 -11.70 -2.88 15.31
N LEU A 25 -11.14 -2.02 14.46
CA LEU A 25 -10.25 -0.95 14.89
C LEU A 25 -11.05 0.10 15.66
N ASN A 26 -10.52 0.56 16.79
CA ASN A 26 -11.08 1.71 17.48
C ASN A 26 -10.73 3.03 16.76
N SER A 27 -11.35 4.14 17.16
CA SER A 27 -11.14 5.44 16.52
C SER A 27 -9.67 5.92 16.48
N THR A 28 -8.85 5.57 17.47
CA THR A 28 -7.41 5.91 17.48
C THR A 28 -6.63 5.05 16.49
N GLN A 29 -6.90 3.74 16.46
CA GLN A 29 -6.25 2.82 15.54
C GLN A 29 -6.66 3.07 14.09
N GLN A 30 -7.91 3.48 13.86
CA GLN A 30 -8.38 3.86 12.53
C GLN A 30 -7.62 5.08 12.00
N LYS A 31 -7.42 6.11 12.84
CA LYS A 31 -6.59 7.27 12.47
C LYS A 31 -5.16 6.88 12.09
N GLU A 32 -4.56 5.97 12.85
CA GLU A 32 -3.22 5.43 12.53
C GLU A 32 -3.20 4.77 11.13
N MET A 33 -4.26 4.02 10.78
CA MET A 33 -4.37 3.40 9.46
C MET A 33 -4.62 4.41 8.35
N ASP A 34 -5.40 5.45 8.61
CA ASP A 34 -5.69 6.52 7.66
C ASP A 34 -4.41 7.34 7.34
N GLU A 35 -3.55 7.58 8.34
CA GLU A 35 -2.25 8.22 8.15
C GLU A 35 -1.31 7.38 7.28
N LEU A 36 -1.23 6.06 7.52
CA LEU A 36 -0.46 5.15 6.69
C LEU A 36 -1.01 5.08 5.26
N ALA A 37 -2.34 5.07 5.09
CA ALA A 37 -2.98 5.05 3.79
C ALA A 37 -2.67 6.34 3.01
N SER A 38 -2.74 7.50 3.67
CA SER A 38 -2.41 8.81 3.09
C SER A 38 -0.96 8.86 2.62
N ALA A 39 -0.03 8.29 3.39
CA ALA A 39 1.38 8.22 3.00
C ALA A 39 1.60 7.33 1.76
N ILE A 40 0.88 6.21 1.66
CA ILE A 40 0.93 5.34 0.47
C ILE A 40 0.30 6.05 -0.74
N GLU A 41 -0.80 6.76 -0.54
CA GLU A 41 -1.50 7.52 -1.58
C GLU A 41 -0.60 8.62 -2.16
N ALA A 42 0.11 9.38 -1.33
CA ALA A 42 1.07 10.38 -1.79
C ALA A 42 2.19 9.78 -2.66
N VAL A 43 2.66 8.57 -2.34
CA VAL A 43 3.64 7.85 -3.19
C VAL A 43 3.01 7.42 -4.51
N ASN A 44 1.75 6.99 -4.49
CA ASN A 44 1.01 6.61 -5.69
C ASN A 44 0.74 7.81 -6.60
N GLU A 45 0.38 8.98 -6.05
CA GLU A 45 0.23 10.23 -6.79
C GLU A 45 1.54 10.64 -7.48
N ASN A 46 2.67 10.54 -6.78
CA ASN A 46 3.99 10.78 -7.38
C ASN A 46 4.27 9.82 -8.54
N ALA A 47 3.89 8.53 -8.41
CA ALA A 47 4.06 7.55 -9.49
C ALA A 47 3.16 7.87 -10.70
N GLN A 48 1.92 8.30 -10.48
CA GLN A 48 1.04 8.77 -11.55
C GLN A 48 1.59 10.02 -12.24
N ARG A 49 2.15 10.96 -11.47
CA ARG A 49 2.79 12.16 -12.01
C ARG A 49 4.01 11.81 -12.88
N VAL A 50 4.81 10.82 -12.49
CA VAL A 50 5.91 10.30 -13.32
C VAL A 50 5.39 9.80 -14.67
N ALA A 51 4.31 9.02 -14.69
CA ALA A 51 3.71 8.54 -15.94
C ALA A 51 3.23 9.70 -16.82
N SER A 52 2.59 10.72 -16.23
CA SER A 52 2.18 11.93 -16.95
C SER A 52 3.38 12.67 -17.56
N ILE A 53 4.45 12.88 -16.80
CA ILE A 53 5.64 13.61 -17.27
C ILE A 53 6.30 12.87 -18.44
N ILE A 54 6.35 11.53 -18.41
CA ILE A 54 6.88 10.73 -19.53
C ILE A 54 6.07 11.01 -20.79
N ASN A 55 4.75 10.96 -20.70
CA ASN A 55 3.85 11.25 -21.82
C ASN A 55 3.99 12.69 -22.34
N ASP A 56 4.16 13.66 -21.45
CA ASP A 56 4.39 15.08 -21.82
C ASP A 56 5.72 15.24 -22.58
N ILE A 57 6.79 14.58 -22.11
CA ILE A 57 8.10 14.59 -22.79
C ILE A 57 8.01 13.97 -24.19
N GLU A 58 7.35 12.82 -24.32
CA GLU A 58 7.14 12.13 -25.61
C GLU A 58 6.34 13.00 -26.59
N THR A 59 5.26 13.63 -26.09
CA THR A 59 4.43 14.55 -26.88
C THR A 59 5.26 15.74 -27.35
N ASN A 60 6.04 16.37 -26.47
CA ASN A 60 6.89 17.50 -26.81
C ASN A 60 7.98 17.11 -27.83
N GLN A 61 8.54 15.90 -27.74
CA GLN A 61 9.50 15.38 -28.72
C GLN A 61 8.88 15.26 -30.11
N ALA A 62 7.64 14.76 -30.21
CA ALA A 62 6.93 14.69 -31.49
C ALA A 62 6.64 16.08 -32.08
N LEU A 63 6.35 17.07 -31.23
CA LEU A 63 6.08 18.45 -31.67
C LEU A 63 7.33 19.20 -32.14
N ILE A 64 8.50 18.90 -31.57
CA ILE A 64 9.78 19.58 -31.87
C ILE A 64 10.16 19.49 -33.36
N GLU A 65 9.72 18.46 -34.07
CA GLU A 65 10.00 18.28 -35.51
C GLU A 65 9.07 19.12 -36.41
N CYS A 66 7.94 19.58 -35.87
CA CYS A 66 6.87 20.22 -36.62
C CYS A 66 6.79 21.73 -36.41
N VAL A 67 7.55 22.30 -35.48
CA VAL A 67 7.45 23.71 -35.06
C VAL A 67 8.66 24.56 -35.46
N GLY A 68 8.45 25.86 -35.56
CA GLY A 68 9.50 26.85 -35.81
C GLY A 68 10.51 26.98 -34.65
N PHE A 69 11.62 27.67 -34.91
CA PHE A 69 12.76 27.77 -33.99
C PHE A 69 12.41 28.23 -32.55
N ILE A 70 11.53 29.23 -32.42
CA ILE A 70 11.16 29.79 -31.11
C ILE A 70 10.36 28.78 -30.28
N GLU A 71 9.28 28.20 -30.83
CA GLU A 71 8.52 27.13 -30.16
C GLU A 71 9.42 25.93 -29.85
N LYS A 72 10.30 25.54 -30.78
CA LYS A 72 11.24 24.44 -30.56
C LYS A 72 12.14 24.69 -29.35
N ALA A 73 12.69 25.90 -29.20
CA ALA A 73 13.51 26.25 -28.05
C ALA A 73 12.73 26.20 -26.73
N LYS A 74 11.46 26.64 -26.72
CA LYS A 74 10.58 26.54 -25.55
C LYS A 74 10.33 25.08 -25.15
N LEU A 75 9.92 24.24 -26.11
CA LEU A 75 9.66 22.80 -25.86
C LEU A 75 10.90 22.05 -25.37
N LEU A 76 12.08 22.39 -25.89
CA LEU A 76 13.34 21.82 -25.43
C LEU A 76 13.66 22.22 -23.98
N TRP A 77 13.37 23.46 -23.59
CA TRP A 77 13.58 23.93 -22.23
C TRP A 77 12.57 23.28 -21.27
N GLU A 78 11.30 23.25 -21.64
CA GLU A 78 10.25 22.56 -20.88
C GLU A 78 10.61 21.08 -20.65
N ASN A 79 11.05 20.38 -21.71
CA ASN A 79 11.55 19.00 -21.58
C ASN A 79 12.74 18.86 -20.64
N LYS A 80 13.63 19.86 -20.57
CA LYS A 80 14.76 19.83 -19.63
C LYS A 80 14.28 19.94 -18.18
N ASP A 81 13.29 20.78 -17.91
CA ASP A 81 12.75 20.95 -16.56
C ASP A 81 11.86 19.76 -16.15
N LEU A 82 11.04 19.24 -17.07
CA LEU A 82 10.29 18.00 -16.88
C LEU A 82 11.21 16.81 -16.56
N LYS A 83 12.37 16.70 -17.23
CA LYS A 83 13.36 15.66 -16.91
C LYS A 83 13.95 15.79 -15.51
N LYS A 84 14.14 17.01 -14.99
CA LYS A 84 14.59 17.20 -13.60
C LYS A 84 13.50 16.77 -12.62
N GLU A 85 12.26 17.21 -12.85
CA GLU A 85 11.10 16.81 -12.04
C GLU A 85 10.93 15.28 -12.01
N LEU A 86 11.08 14.62 -13.17
CA LEU A 86 11.04 13.17 -13.29
C LEU A 86 12.09 12.49 -12.39
N ILE A 87 13.34 12.94 -12.45
CA ILE A 87 14.44 12.38 -11.63
C ILE A 87 14.15 12.56 -10.15
N ASP A 88 13.70 13.74 -9.75
CA ASP A 88 13.38 14.05 -8.35
C ASP A 88 12.21 13.18 -7.84
N LEU A 89 11.15 13.00 -8.63
CA LEU A 89 10.01 12.15 -8.27
C LEU A 89 10.41 10.67 -8.19
N GLN A 90 11.19 10.18 -9.17
CA GLN A 90 11.69 8.80 -9.14
C GLN A 90 12.56 8.55 -7.90
N LYS A 91 13.39 9.53 -7.51
CA LYS A 91 14.18 9.45 -6.28
C LYS A 91 13.27 9.39 -5.05
N LYS A 92 12.28 10.27 -4.93
CA LYS A 92 11.31 10.27 -3.81
C LYS A 92 10.57 8.95 -3.70
N ILE A 93 10.07 8.40 -4.82
CA ILE A 93 9.37 7.11 -4.84
C ILE A 93 10.31 5.99 -4.39
N LYS A 94 11.55 5.96 -4.90
CA LYS A 94 12.53 4.94 -4.52
C LYS A 94 12.92 5.02 -3.05
N GLU A 95 13.10 6.22 -2.52
CA GLU A 95 13.41 6.47 -1.11
C GLU A 95 12.26 6.06 -0.19
N ALA A 96 11.01 6.28 -0.60
CA ALA A 96 9.84 5.85 0.14
C ALA A 96 9.72 4.32 0.24
N ASN A 97 10.25 3.57 -0.74
CA ASN A 97 10.16 2.11 -0.82
C ASN A 97 8.71 1.59 -0.70
N PRO A 98 7.87 1.81 -1.74
CA PRO A 98 6.43 1.54 -1.70
C PRO A 98 6.08 0.10 -1.33
N GLU A 99 6.88 -0.87 -1.76
CA GLU A 99 6.66 -2.29 -1.45
C GLU A 99 6.80 -2.54 0.06
N LYS A 100 7.86 -2.00 0.67
CA LYS A 100 8.07 -2.09 2.12
C LYS A 100 7.00 -1.33 2.89
N MET A 101 6.61 -0.13 2.43
CA MET A 101 5.52 0.64 3.04
C MET A 101 4.22 -0.16 3.05
N LEU A 102 3.81 -0.70 1.89
CA LEU A 102 2.59 -1.49 1.76
C LEU A 102 2.63 -2.73 2.66
N SER A 103 3.72 -3.49 2.63
CA SER A 103 3.88 -4.68 3.47
C SER A 103 3.82 -4.33 4.96
N SER A 104 4.51 -3.27 5.37
CA SER A 104 4.52 -2.80 6.77
C SER A 104 3.14 -2.31 7.23
N SER A 105 2.38 -1.61 6.38
CA SER A 105 1.02 -1.16 6.67
C SER A 105 0.06 -2.35 6.84
N LEU A 106 0.14 -3.36 5.98
CA LEU A 106 -0.70 -4.56 6.09
C LEU A 106 -0.34 -5.40 7.32
N MET A 107 0.96 -5.53 7.62
CA MET A 107 1.40 -6.15 8.88
C MET A 107 0.88 -5.39 10.09
N ARG A 108 0.97 -4.06 10.07
CA ARG A 108 0.49 -3.22 11.16
C ARG A 108 -1.02 -3.36 11.35
N ARG A 109 -1.78 -3.42 10.26
CA ARG A 109 -3.22 -3.69 10.32
C ARG A 109 -3.49 -5.03 11.01
N LEU A 110 -2.79 -6.10 10.64
CA LEU A 110 -2.92 -7.40 11.32
C LEU A 110 -2.59 -7.32 12.82
N GLU A 111 -1.51 -6.63 13.19
CA GLU A 111 -1.16 -6.41 14.60
C GLU A 111 -2.24 -5.69 15.38
N LEU A 112 -2.94 -4.74 14.74
CA LEU A 112 -3.96 -3.93 15.38
C LEU A 112 -5.34 -4.58 15.39
N THR A 113 -5.63 -5.52 14.49
CA THR A 113 -6.95 -6.18 14.41
C THR A 113 -7.00 -7.54 15.10
N LEU A 114 -5.85 -8.18 15.33
CA LEU A 114 -5.78 -9.51 15.93
C LEU A 114 -5.44 -9.42 17.41
N ASP A 115 -6.15 -10.20 18.21
CA ASP A 115 -5.89 -10.47 19.62
C ASP A 115 -5.84 -11.98 19.88
N GLY A 116 -5.46 -12.36 21.10
CA GLY A 116 -5.42 -13.76 21.55
C GLY A 116 -4.03 -14.20 22.00
N GLU A 117 -3.98 -15.33 22.70
CA GLU A 117 -2.74 -15.91 23.24
C GLU A 117 -1.76 -16.29 22.11
N ASP A 118 -2.30 -16.78 20.99
CA ASP A 118 -1.50 -17.21 19.82
C ASP A 118 -1.01 -16.06 18.95
N LYS A 119 -1.42 -14.80 19.20
CA LYS A 119 -1.08 -13.63 18.36
C LYS A 119 0.44 -13.49 18.18
N ALA A 120 1.21 -13.57 19.25
CA ALA A 120 2.66 -13.38 19.17
C ALA A 120 3.34 -14.49 18.36
N ALA A 121 2.93 -15.74 18.58
CA ALA A 121 3.43 -16.89 17.83
C ALA A 121 3.05 -16.79 16.34
N PHE A 122 1.79 -16.42 16.05
CA PHE A 122 1.30 -16.21 14.71
C PHE A 122 2.08 -15.11 13.97
N MET A 123 2.26 -13.93 14.58
CA MET A 123 3.01 -12.84 13.96
C MET A 123 4.49 -13.19 13.74
N SER A 124 5.08 -13.98 14.64
CA SER A 124 6.44 -14.51 14.46
C SER A 124 6.51 -15.46 13.27
N GLU A 125 5.52 -16.34 13.12
CA GLU A 125 5.44 -17.31 12.03
C GLU A 125 5.31 -16.65 10.66
N ILE A 126 4.49 -15.60 10.56
CA ILE A 126 4.35 -14.80 9.34
C ILE A 126 5.69 -14.22 8.91
N ARG A 127 6.43 -13.65 9.87
CA ARG A 127 7.73 -13.01 9.62
C ARG A 127 8.81 -14.04 9.28
N SER A 128 8.87 -15.16 10.00
CA SER A 128 9.89 -16.20 9.79
C SER A 128 9.74 -16.88 8.42
N LYS A 129 8.49 -17.10 7.99
CA LYS A 129 8.17 -17.73 6.70
C LYS A 129 7.98 -16.74 5.55
N ASN A 130 8.15 -15.45 5.82
CA ASN A 130 7.96 -14.37 4.85
C ASN A 130 6.61 -14.47 4.11
N ILE A 131 5.54 -14.77 4.86
CA ILE A 131 4.20 -14.92 4.32
C ILE A 131 3.66 -13.54 3.97
N ASP A 132 3.12 -13.40 2.75
CA ASP A 132 2.49 -12.17 2.29
C ASP A 132 1.29 -11.81 3.18
N PRO A 133 1.32 -10.67 3.89
CA PRO A 133 0.23 -10.22 4.76
C PRO A 133 -1.12 -10.11 4.03
N LYS A 134 -1.12 -9.84 2.71
CA LYS A 134 -2.35 -9.78 1.91
C LYS A 134 -3.10 -11.11 1.92
N LYS A 135 -2.39 -12.22 1.76
CA LYS A 135 -2.99 -13.56 1.74
C LYS A 135 -3.69 -13.88 3.06
N ILE A 136 -3.10 -13.43 4.16
CA ILE A 136 -3.63 -13.63 5.50
C ILE A 136 -4.89 -12.81 5.70
N ILE A 137 -4.86 -11.53 5.33
CA ILE A 137 -6.03 -10.64 5.42
C ILE A 137 -7.18 -11.20 4.57
N SER A 138 -6.90 -11.70 3.37
CA SER A 138 -7.90 -12.35 2.52
C SER A 138 -8.48 -13.61 3.16
N ALA A 139 -7.65 -14.51 3.69
CA ALA A 139 -8.11 -15.73 4.36
C ALA A 139 -8.97 -15.42 5.60
N ILE A 140 -8.59 -14.41 6.39
CA ILE A 140 -9.41 -13.91 7.51
C ILE A 140 -10.76 -13.41 6.99
N GLY A 141 -10.76 -12.60 5.92
CA GLY A 141 -11.98 -12.05 5.32
C GLY A 141 -12.95 -13.14 4.83
N GLU A 142 -12.42 -14.19 4.20
CA GLU A 142 -13.21 -15.35 3.76
C GLU A 142 -13.85 -16.08 4.95
N GLN A 143 -13.08 -16.35 6.02
CA GLN A 143 -13.62 -16.98 7.22
C GLN A 143 -14.72 -16.15 7.90
N ILE A 144 -14.56 -14.82 7.98
CA ILE A 144 -15.61 -13.95 8.52
C ILE A 144 -16.86 -14.02 7.65
N ALA A 145 -16.71 -13.94 6.33
CA ALA A 145 -17.85 -13.99 5.41
C ALA A 145 -18.61 -15.33 5.53
N GLU A 146 -17.90 -16.44 5.73
CA GLU A 146 -18.53 -17.73 6.04
C GLU A 146 -19.26 -17.75 7.38
N LEU A 147 -18.65 -17.17 8.44
CA LEU A 147 -19.28 -17.06 9.76
C LEU A 147 -20.54 -16.19 9.72
N GLN A 148 -20.56 -15.14 8.89
CA GLN A 148 -21.71 -14.27 8.71
C GLN A 148 -22.83 -14.95 7.90
N LYS A 149 -22.51 -15.78 6.91
CA LYS A 149 -23.50 -16.54 6.11
C LYS A 149 -24.17 -17.68 6.87
N LYS A 150 -23.55 -18.19 7.94
CA LYS A 150 -24.10 -19.26 8.80
C LYS A 150 -24.98 -18.74 9.95
N LYS A 151 -25.07 -17.42 10.13
CA LYS A 151 -26.03 -16.76 11.03
C LYS A 151 -27.33 -16.46 10.31
#